data_AF-A0A8J4UTR3-F1
#
_entry.id   AF-A0A8J4UTR3-F1
#
_cell.length_a   1.000
_cell.length_b   1.000
_cell.length_c   1.000
_cell.angle_alpha   90.00
_cell.angle_beta   90.00
_cell.angle_gamma   90.00
#
_symmetry.space_group_name_H-M   'P 1'
#
loop_
_entity.id
_entity.type
_entity.pdbx_description
1 polymer ?
#
loop_
_entity_poly.entity_id
_entity_poly.type
_entity_poly.pdbx_seq_one_letter_code
_entity_poly.pdbx_strand_id
1 'polypeptide(L)'
;PINSSKLNPRYKDTINDTWADIEVIKEKLRERISQREIASVVQAMGGAAGHWFKCSKGHHFYIGECGGAMQRGICIECKEVVGGSHHQLVSTSSHSDIDGSVSQLFQPMGMDPRHLN
;
A
#
# COMPACT_ATOMS: atom_id res chain seq x y z
N PRO A 1 -5.50 -43.57 30.79
CA PRO A 1 -6.56 -43.74 29.76
C PRO A 1 -6.58 -42.54 28.80
N ILE A 2 -6.18 -42.75 27.53
CA ILE A 2 -6.20 -41.72 26.49
C ILE A 2 -7.65 -41.63 26.00
N ASN A 3 -8.28 -40.47 26.14
CA ASN A 3 -9.67 -40.23 25.75
C ASN A 3 -9.78 -40.26 24.21
N SER A 4 -10.37 -41.34 23.66
CA SER A 4 -10.51 -41.54 22.21
C SER A 4 -11.47 -40.57 21.54
N SER A 5 -12.21 -39.75 22.30
CA SER A 5 -13.11 -38.73 21.76
C SER A 5 -12.37 -37.54 21.13
N LYS A 6 -11.03 -37.49 21.25
CA LYS A 6 -10.17 -36.46 20.64
C LYS A 6 -9.40 -36.94 19.40
N LEU A 7 -9.61 -38.18 18.97
CA LEU A 7 -8.74 -38.87 17.99
C LEU A 7 -9.32 -39.01 16.57
N ASN A 8 -10.50 -38.46 16.28
CA ASN A 8 -11.01 -38.40 14.91
C ASN A 8 -11.81 -37.12 14.71
N PRO A 9 -11.21 -36.08 14.09
CA PRO A 9 -11.96 -34.92 13.64
C PRO A 9 -13.10 -35.40 12.76
N ARG A 10 -14.31 -34.87 12.95
CA ARG A 10 -15.40 -35.18 12.05
C ARG A 10 -15.03 -34.57 10.69
N TYR A 11 -15.34 -35.25 9.59
CA TYR A 11 -15.03 -34.75 8.24
C TYR A 11 -15.43 -33.27 8.02
N LYS A 12 -16.54 -32.84 8.65
CA LYS A 12 -17.02 -31.45 8.65
C LYS A 12 -16.06 -30.47 9.33
N ASP A 13 -15.42 -30.88 10.42
CA ASP A 13 -14.48 -30.04 11.17
C ASP A 13 -13.24 -29.78 10.33
N THR A 14 -12.70 -30.82 9.68
CA THR A 14 -11.59 -30.68 8.74
C THR A 14 -11.91 -29.74 7.59
N ILE A 15 -13.12 -29.81 7.01
CA ILE A 15 -13.54 -28.87 5.95
C ILE A 15 -13.56 -27.44 6.45
N ASN A 16 -14.12 -27.21 7.65
CA ASN A 16 -14.22 -25.86 8.22
C ASN A 16 -12.83 -25.28 8.52
N ASP A 17 -11.93 -26.10 9.07
CA ASP A 17 -10.55 -25.68 9.37
C ASP A 17 -9.80 -25.34 8.08
N THR A 18 -9.91 -26.21 7.06
CA THR A 18 -9.30 -25.96 5.74
C THR A 18 -9.85 -24.68 5.10
N TRP A 19 -11.15 -24.41 5.27
CA TRP A 19 -11.77 -23.18 4.77
C TRP A 19 -11.23 -21.94 5.50
N ALA A 20 -11.02 -22.02 6.81
CA ALA A 20 -10.40 -20.94 7.58
C ALA A 20 -8.96 -20.66 7.11
N ASP A 21 -8.17 -21.70 6.85
CA ASP A 21 -6.82 -21.57 6.29
C ASP A 21 -6.83 -20.91 4.91
N ILE A 22 -7.80 -21.27 4.05
CA ILE A 22 -7.99 -20.65 2.74
C ILE A 22 -8.25 -19.14 2.87
N GLU A 23 -9.10 -18.72 3.81
CA GLU A 23 -9.38 -17.30 4.02
C GLU A 23 -8.13 -16.54 4.50
N VAL A 24 -7.32 -17.15 5.38
CA VAL A 24 -6.02 -16.56 5.79
C VAL A 24 -5.06 -16.45 4.60
N ILE A 25 -4.97 -17.48 3.75
CA ILE A 25 -4.11 -17.47 2.56
C ILE A 25 -4.57 -16.41 1.56
N LYS A 26 -5.89 -16.29 1.33
CA LYS A 26 -6.46 -15.25 0.47
C LYS A 26 -6.08 -13.86 0.97
N GLU A 27 -6.17 -13.61 2.26
CA GLU A 27 -5.80 -12.32 2.84
C GLU A 27 -4.30 -12.04 2.68
N LYS A 28 -3.44 -13.01 2.99
CA LYS A 28 -1.98 -12.90 2.77
C LYS A 28 -1.59 -12.74 1.29
N LEU A 29 -2.42 -13.23 0.37
CA LEU A 29 -2.20 -13.04 -1.06
C LEU A 29 -2.62 -11.64 -1.51
N ARG A 30 -3.71 -11.09 -0.98
CA ARG A 30 -4.11 -9.69 -1.23
C ARG A 30 -3.02 -8.70 -0.81
N GLU A 31 -2.37 -8.95 0.31
CA GLU A 31 -1.29 -8.08 0.82
C GLU A 31 0.02 -8.20 0.03
N ARG A 32 0.25 -9.32 -0.68
CA ARG A 32 1.51 -9.56 -1.40
C ARG A 32 1.42 -9.11 -2.85
N ILE A 33 1.71 -7.83 -3.08
CA ILE A 33 2.01 -7.33 -4.42
C ILE A 33 3.45 -7.74 -4.78
N SER A 34 3.63 -8.38 -5.93
CA SER A 34 4.96 -8.72 -6.45
C SER A 34 5.70 -7.49 -6.95
N GLN A 35 7.02 -7.46 -6.81
CA GLN A 35 7.86 -6.40 -7.40
C GLN A 35 7.67 -6.25 -8.91
N ARG A 36 7.36 -7.35 -9.63
CA ARG A 36 7.05 -7.27 -11.08
C ARG A 36 5.73 -6.55 -11.35
N GLU A 37 4.73 -6.76 -10.51
CA GLU A 37 3.41 -6.12 -10.65
C GLU A 37 3.54 -4.63 -10.35
N ILE A 38 4.26 -4.26 -9.28
CA ILE A 38 4.59 -2.87 -8.97
C ILE A 38 5.30 -2.21 -10.16
N ALA A 39 6.38 -2.81 -10.66
CA ALA A 39 7.13 -2.26 -11.79
C ALA A 39 6.25 -2.10 -13.05
N SER A 40 5.37 -3.07 -13.33
CA SER A 40 4.46 -2.98 -14.47
C SER A 40 3.45 -1.83 -14.33
N VAL A 41 2.93 -1.59 -13.12
CA VAL A 41 1.99 -0.49 -12.87
C VAL A 41 2.72 0.85 -12.91
N VAL A 42 3.88 0.97 -12.27
CA VAL A 42 4.72 2.18 -12.30
C VAL A 42 5.05 2.55 -13.74
N GLN A 43 5.44 1.57 -14.57
CA GLN A 43 5.69 1.79 -15.99
C GLN A 43 4.44 2.22 -16.76
N ALA A 44 3.28 1.62 -16.47
CA ALA A 44 2.03 1.90 -17.17
C ALA A 44 1.42 3.27 -16.83
N MET A 45 1.57 3.73 -15.58
CA MET A 45 1.06 5.05 -15.15
C MET A 45 1.77 6.20 -15.87
N GLY A 46 3.03 5.99 -16.29
CA GLY A 46 3.83 7.00 -16.97
C GLY A 46 4.19 8.20 -16.08
N GLY A 47 5.13 9.02 -16.54
CA GLY A 47 5.58 10.22 -15.82
C GLY A 47 6.92 10.06 -15.10
N ALA A 48 7.33 11.12 -14.41
CA ALA A 48 8.55 11.12 -13.61
C ALA A 48 8.35 10.30 -12.31
N ALA A 49 9.45 9.88 -11.68
CA ALA A 49 9.39 9.31 -10.34
C ALA A 49 9.07 10.41 -9.30
N GLY A 50 8.53 10.03 -8.15
CA GLY A 50 8.10 10.93 -7.07
C GLY A 50 6.58 11.11 -6.95
N HIS A 51 5.77 10.28 -7.61
CA HIS A 51 4.30 10.44 -7.61
C HIS A 51 3.57 9.42 -6.75
N TRP A 52 4.29 8.49 -6.15
CA TRP A 52 3.71 7.43 -5.32
C TRP A 52 3.77 7.77 -3.84
N PHE A 53 2.69 7.44 -3.16
CA PHE A 53 2.46 7.73 -1.74
C PHE A 53 1.81 6.53 -1.08
N LYS A 54 1.79 6.51 0.25
CA LYS A 54 1.13 5.47 1.03
C LYS A 54 0.42 6.03 2.25
N CYS A 55 -0.66 5.37 2.66
CA CYS A 55 -1.32 5.68 3.92
C CYS A 55 -0.54 5.13 5.12
N SER A 56 -0.96 5.45 6.35
CA SER A 56 -0.38 4.92 7.60
C SER A 56 -0.40 3.39 7.71
N LYS A 57 -1.29 2.71 6.98
CA LYS A 57 -1.32 1.24 6.88
C LYS A 57 -0.45 0.66 5.77
N GLY A 58 0.19 1.50 4.95
CA GLY A 58 1.10 1.06 3.89
C GLY A 58 0.45 0.88 2.50
N HIS A 59 -0.86 1.11 2.36
CA HIS A 59 -1.53 1.03 1.07
C HIS A 59 -1.10 2.16 0.14
N HIS A 60 -0.69 1.79 -1.08
CA HIS A 60 -0.13 2.72 -2.06
C HIS A 60 -1.22 3.47 -2.82
N PHE A 61 -0.98 4.74 -3.12
CA PHE A 61 -1.82 5.55 -3.98
C PHE A 61 -0.97 6.53 -4.79
N TYR A 62 -1.54 7.06 -5.86
CA TYR A 62 -0.85 7.92 -6.83
C TYR A 62 -1.40 9.34 -6.78
N ILE A 63 -0.51 10.33 -6.80
CA ILE A 63 -0.86 11.75 -6.97
C ILE A 63 -0.31 12.21 -8.32
N GLY A 64 -1.18 12.58 -9.25
CA GLY A 64 -0.80 13.06 -10.59
C GLY A 64 -0.34 14.52 -10.63
N GLU A 65 -0.42 15.12 -11.82
CA GLU A 65 -0.12 16.53 -12.08
C GLU A 65 1.26 16.97 -11.59
N CYS A 66 1.34 17.89 -10.63
CA CYS A 66 2.59 18.40 -10.07
C CYS A 66 3.30 17.43 -9.12
N GLY A 67 2.67 16.28 -8.80
CA GLY A 67 3.21 15.29 -7.88
C GLY A 67 3.27 15.77 -6.42
N GLY A 68 2.40 16.70 -6.03
CA GLY A 68 2.24 17.19 -4.66
C GLY A 68 0.79 17.19 -4.21
N ALA A 69 0.56 16.98 -2.92
CA ALA A 69 -0.77 16.75 -2.38
C ALA A 69 -1.66 18.00 -2.38
N MET A 70 -2.63 18.04 -3.31
CA MET A 70 -3.58 19.16 -3.45
C MET A 70 -5.02 18.80 -3.10
N GLN A 71 -5.32 17.51 -2.97
CA GLN A 71 -6.65 17.00 -2.68
C GLN A 71 -6.58 15.93 -1.60
N ARG A 72 -7.62 15.87 -0.76
CA ARG A 72 -7.83 14.79 0.21
C ARG A 72 -8.73 13.72 -0.39
N GLY A 73 -8.43 12.47 -0.08
CA GLY A 73 -9.24 11.31 -0.44
C GLY A 73 -9.36 10.33 0.72
N ILE A 74 -9.93 9.16 0.43
CA ILE A 74 -10.07 8.06 1.39
C ILE A 74 -9.37 6.83 0.81
N CYS A 75 -8.53 6.18 1.61
CA CYS A 75 -7.91 4.92 1.23
C CYS A 75 -8.99 3.86 0.98
N ILE A 76 -8.96 3.21 -0.18
CA ILE A 76 -9.98 2.21 -0.56
C ILE A 76 -9.92 0.95 0.30
N GLU A 77 -8.75 0.65 0.89
CA GLU A 77 -8.50 -0.53 1.72
C GLU A 77 -8.81 -0.25 3.20
N CYS A 78 -8.05 0.64 3.86
CA CYS A 78 -8.21 0.89 5.31
C CYS A 78 -9.15 2.04 5.70
N LYS A 79 -9.70 2.78 4.74
CA LYS A 79 -10.62 3.92 4.95
C LYS A 79 -10.03 5.13 5.70
N GLU A 80 -8.72 5.18 5.92
CA GLU A 80 -8.06 6.38 6.45
C GLU A 80 -8.07 7.53 5.44
N VAL A 81 -8.02 8.77 5.93
CA VAL A 81 -7.86 9.96 5.07
C VAL A 81 -6.48 9.93 4.43
N VAL A 82 -6.40 10.20 3.13
CA VAL A 82 -5.15 10.25 2.37
C VAL A 82 -5.02 11.54 1.56
N GLY A 83 -3.82 11.80 1.01
CA GLY A 83 -3.56 12.96 0.17
C GLY A 83 -3.21 14.19 1.02
N GLY A 84 -3.81 15.34 0.73
CA GLY A 84 -3.37 16.59 1.36
C GLY A 84 -3.96 17.85 0.76
N SER A 85 -3.35 18.98 1.07
CA SER A 85 -3.71 20.30 0.54
C SER A 85 -2.49 21.20 0.52
N HIS A 86 -2.41 22.15 -0.41
CA HIS A 86 -1.28 23.08 -0.52
C HIS A 86 0.09 22.38 -0.64
N HIS A 87 0.12 21.26 -1.37
CA HIS A 87 1.28 20.37 -1.51
C HIS A 87 1.80 19.76 -0.20
N GLN A 88 1.00 19.81 0.87
CA GLN A 88 1.30 19.20 2.16
C GLN A 88 0.42 17.99 2.38
N LEU A 89 1.05 16.85 2.65
CA LEU A 89 0.35 15.61 2.99
C LEU A 89 -0.36 15.74 4.34
N VAL A 90 -1.49 15.06 4.48
CA VAL A 90 -2.07 14.80 5.80
C VAL A 90 -1.15 13.87 6.61
N SER A 91 -1.24 13.91 7.94
CA SER A 91 -0.37 13.13 8.83
C SER A 91 -0.47 11.61 8.65
N THR A 92 -1.58 11.13 8.06
CA THR A 92 -1.85 9.73 7.73
C THR A 92 -1.31 9.34 6.35
N SER A 93 -0.55 10.20 5.67
CA SER A 93 0.05 9.94 4.37
C SER A 93 1.54 10.25 4.37
N SER A 94 2.30 9.45 3.63
CA SER A 94 3.73 9.65 3.41
C SER A 94 4.11 9.31 1.97
N HIS A 95 5.26 9.83 1.53
CA HIS A 95 5.84 9.47 0.23
C HIS A 95 6.23 8.00 0.19
N SER A 96 6.18 7.41 -1.01
CA SER A 96 6.54 6.02 -1.26
C SER A 96 7.59 5.90 -2.36
N ASP A 97 8.55 5.02 -2.12
CA ASP A 97 9.75 4.78 -2.93
C ASP A 97 9.56 3.65 -3.97
N ILE A 98 8.31 3.25 -4.27
CA ILE A 98 8.05 2.12 -5.17
C ILE A 98 8.45 2.37 -6.63
N ASP A 99 8.65 3.63 -7.00
CA ASP A 99 9.18 4.08 -8.28
C ASP A 99 10.69 4.40 -8.22
N GLY A 100 11.35 4.09 -7.09
CA GLY A 100 12.76 4.38 -6.84
C GLY A 100 13.07 5.83 -6.47
N SER A 101 12.06 6.70 -6.32
CA SER A 101 12.27 8.06 -5.83
C SER A 101 12.56 8.10 -4.33
N VAL A 102 13.35 9.08 -3.91
CA VAL A 102 13.65 9.34 -2.50
C VAL A 102 12.76 10.42 -1.90
N SER A 103 12.03 11.15 -2.75
CA SER A 103 11.11 12.22 -2.36
C SER A 103 10.00 12.37 -3.38
N GLN A 104 8.90 13.00 -2.98
CA GLN A 104 7.84 13.40 -3.91
C GLN A 104 8.37 14.34 -5.00
N LEU A 105 7.72 14.36 -6.17
CA LEU A 105 8.14 15.20 -7.30
C LEU A 105 8.01 16.68 -6.97
N PHE A 106 6.90 17.09 -6.33
CA PHE A 106 6.73 18.49 -5.96
C PHE A 106 7.73 18.87 -4.86
N GLN A 107 8.62 19.80 -5.19
CA GLN A 107 9.49 20.46 -4.22
C GLN A 107 9.20 21.96 -4.22
N PRO A 108 8.93 22.57 -3.05
CA PRO A 108 8.81 24.02 -2.97
C PRO A 108 10.11 24.68 -3.42
N MET A 109 9.98 25.80 -4.14
CA MET A 109 11.10 26.55 -4.69
C MET A 109 12.08 26.91 -3.56
N GLY A 110 13.35 26.48 -3.68
CA GLY A 110 14.39 26.66 -2.66
C GLY A 110 14.82 25.37 -1.92
N MET A 111 14.20 24.22 -2.19
CA MET A 111 14.62 22.90 -1.68
C MET A 111 15.08 21.95 -2.80
N ASP A 112 15.58 22.48 -3.92
CA ASP A 112 16.24 21.66 -4.95
C ASP A 112 17.64 21.28 -4.44
N PRO A 113 17.97 19.99 -4.29
CA PRO A 113 19.31 19.54 -3.90
C PRO A 113 20.42 20.03 -4.83
N ARG A 114 20.11 20.39 -6.08
CA ARG A 114 21.07 20.96 -7.04
C ARG A 114 21.33 22.46 -6.86
N HIS A 115 20.57 23.12 -5.99
CA HIS A 115 20.74 24.52 -5.62
C HIS A 115 21.28 24.71 -4.20
N LEU A 116 21.53 23.61 -3.47
CA LEU A 116 22.19 23.60 -2.17
C LEU A 116 23.67 23.24 -2.38
N ASN A 117 24.48 24.26 -2.72
CA ASN A 117 25.94 24.29 -2.84
C ASN A 117 26.66 23.10 -3.50
#